data_AF-A0A5N8YE59-F1
#
_entry.id   AF-A0A5N8YE59-F1
#
_cell.length_a   1.000
_cell.length_b   1.000
_cell.length_c   1.000
_cell.angle_alpha   90.00
_cell.angle_beta   90.00
_cell.angle_gamma   90.00
#
_symmetry.space_group_name_H-M   'P 1'
#
loop_
_entity.id
_entity.type
_entity.pdbx_description
1 polymer ?
#
loop_
_entity_poly.entity_id
_entity_poly.type
_entity_poly.pdbx_seq_one_letter_code
_entity_poly.pdbx_strand_id
1 'polypeptide(L)' 'MDTTVYAFSDGSAIGNPGPGGYGVVLRYGENVKEFS' A
#
# COMPACT_ATOMS: atom_id res chain seq x y z
N MET A 1 1.69 -5.36 24.38
CA MET A 1 1.43 -4.36 23.33
C MET A 1 1.28 -5.12 22.03
N ASP A 2 0.25 -4.83 21.25
CA ASP A 2 0.10 -5.44 19.93
C ASP A 2 1.25 -4.96 19.05
N THR A 3 1.98 -5.92 18.45
CA THR A 3 3.15 -5.65 17.60
C THR A 3 2.85 -5.89 16.12
N THR A 4 1.59 -6.15 15.77
CA THR A 4 1.19 -6.48 14.41
C THR A 4 1.31 -5.26 13.50
N VAL A 5 1.97 -5.45 12.35
CA VAL A 5 1.99 -4.46 11.27
C VAL A 5 0.97 -4.89 10.23
N TYR A 6 0.02 -4.01 9.92
CA TYR A 6 -0.93 -4.21 8.84
C TYR A 6 -0.39 -3.59 7.57
N ALA A 7 -0.36 -4.36 6.49
CA ALA A 7 0.00 -3.88 5.16
C ALA A 7 -1.20 -4.00 4.22
N PHE A 8 -1.56 -2.89 3.59
CA PHE A 8 -2.59 -2.82 2.56
C PHE A 8 -1.92 -2.41 1.26
N SER A 9 -2.15 -3.16 0.19
CA SER A 9 -1.52 -2.89 -1.11
C SER A 9 -2.56 -2.95 -2.22
N ASP A 10 -2.44 -2.04 -3.18
CA ASP A 10 -3.21 -2.07 -4.42
C ASP A 10 -2.31 -1.71 -5.61
N GLY A 11 -2.69 -2.17 -6.80
CA GLY A 11 -1.96 -1.94 -8.04
C GLY A 11 -2.91 -1.81 -9.21
N SER A 12 -2.64 -0.86 -10.10
CA SER A 12 -3.48 -0.60 -11.26
C SER A 12 -2.64 -0.24 -12.48
N ALA A 13 -3.23 -0.41 -13.67
CA ALA A 13 -2.64 -0.05 -14.95
C ALA A 13 -3.63 0.71 -15.82
N ILE A 14 -3.12 1.71 -16.54
CA ILE A 14 -3.87 2.48 -17.53
C ILE A 14 -3.82 1.70 -18.85
N GLY A 15 -4.75 0.77 -19.06
CA GLY A 15 -4.87 -0.03 -20.29
C GLY A 15 -4.27 -1.45 -20.20
N ASN A 16 -4.32 -2.20 -21.31
CA ASN A 16 -3.77 -3.57 -21.38
C ASN A 16 -3.04 -3.83 -22.73
N PRO A 17 -1.71 -3.61 -22.82
CA PRO A 17 -0.83 -3.10 -21.76
C PRO A 17 -0.89 -1.58 -21.65
N GLY A 18 -0.41 -1.04 -20.53
CA GLY A 18 -0.16 0.38 -20.38
C GLY A 18 0.54 0.74 -19.07
N PRO A 19 0.83 2.03 -18.83
CA PRO A 19 1.56 2.48 -17.65
C PRO A 19 0.86 2.05 -16.36
N GLY A 20 1.62 1.45 -15.44
CA GLY A 20 1.11 0.97 -14.16
C GLY A 20 1.66 1.75 -12.97
N GLY A 21 1.00 1.57 -11.83
CA GLY A 21 1.41 2.09 -10.53
C GLY A 21 0.95 1.18 -9.40
N TYR A 22 1.48 1.41 -8.22
CA TYR A 22 1.09 0.69 -7.01
C TYR A 22 0.98 1.66 -5.83
N GLY A 23 0.25 1.24 -4.80
CA GLY A 23 0.13 1.95 -3.55
C GLY A 23 0.25 0.98 -2.39
N VAL A 24 0.96 1.37 -1.34
CA VAL A 24 1.05 0.58 -0.10
C VAL A 24 0.84 1.47 1.11
N VAL A 25 0.01 1.02 2.05
CA VAL A 25 -0.20 1.63 3.36
C VAL A 25 0.24 0.65 4.44
N LEU A 26 1.18 1.06 5.28
CA LEU A 26 1.58 0.35 6.49
C LEU A 26 0.97 1.02 7.72
N ARG A 27 0.37 0.22 8.61
CA ARG A 27 -0.17 0.68 9.90
C ARG A 27 0.43 -0.12 11.06
N TYR A 28 0.91 0.59 12.07
CA TYR A 28 1.42 0.05 13.32
C TYR A 28 0.95 0.90 14.50
N GLY A 29 -0.02 0.40 15.27
CA GLY A 29 -0.74 1.21 16.23
C GLY A 29 -1.35 2.44 15.56
N GLU A 30 -0.99 3.63 16.04
CA GLU A 30 -1.43 4.92 15.49
C GLU A 30 -0.53 5.43 14.34
N ASN A 31 0.61 4.78 14.07
CA ASN A 31 1.53 5.20 13.02
C ASN A 31 1.05 4.69 11.66
N VAL A 32 1.08 5.57 10.66
CA VAL A 32 0.74 5.27 9.27
C VAL A 32 1.87 5.72 8.36
N LYS A 33 2.22 4.89 7.37
CA LYS A 33 3.18 5.24 6.31
C LYS A 33 2.68 4.79 4.94
N GLU A 34 2.78 5.68 3.96
CA GLU A 34 2.29 5.47 2.60
C GLU A 34 3.43 5.44 1.58
N PHE A 35 3.25 4.65 0.50
CA PHE A 35 4.15 4.52 -0.64
C PHE A 35 3.35 4.54 -1.95
N SER A 36 3.86 5.21 -2.98
CA SER A 36 3.25 5.39 -4.31
C SER A 36 4.29 5.40 -5.43
#